data_AF-A0A7X7PDA9-F1
#
_entry.id   AF-A0A7X7PDA9-F1
#
_cell.length_a   1.000
_cell.length_b   1.000
_cell.length_c   1.000
_cell.angle_alpha   90.00
_cell.angle_beta   90.00
_cell.angle_gamma   90.00
#
_symmetry.space_group_name_H-M   'P 1'
#
loop_
_entity.id
_entity.type
_entity.pdbx_description
1 polymer ?
#
loop_
_entity_poly.entity_id
_entity_poly.type
_entity_poly.pdbx_seq_one_letter_code
_entity_poly.pdbx_strand_id
1 'polypeptide(L)'
;MNVVAPTQFRRTLSPTERLYLSTRDVAPPFAIGLVVEGRGDIDGAQLRHAVDVASRACPGSRLILSGDDWIDSGTAPNVEEFPGRIDWDALDTDPVLHRRIGPGPQATSEVVVLRDRESDTTTLIFRAFHGVMDGGGIGLWAADVLRVLRGDEPIGAPDPVADVELVARLSAKGIGTQGKPTRLLPN
;
A
#
# COMPACT_ATOMS: atom_id res chain seq x y z
N MET A 1 33.88 13.11 7.14
CA MET A 1 32.50 12.73 7.47
C MET A 1 32.12 11.56 6.58
N ASN A 2 32.03 10.35 7.13
CA ASN A 2 31.52 9.20 6.37
C ASN A 2 30.00 9.29 6.34
N VAL A 3 29.45 9.65 5.18
CA VAL A 3 28.02 9.50 4.92
C VAL A 3 27.79 8.01 4.68
N VAL A 4 27.21 7.33 5.68
CA VAL A 4 26.67 5.99 5.48
C VAL A 4 25.49 6.17 4.52
N ALA A 5 25.61 5.64 3.30
CA ALA A 5 24.48 5.60 2.38
C ALA A 5 23.31 4.90 3.09
N PRO A 6 22.07 5.43 3.05
CA PRO A 6 20.95 4.76 3.68
C PRO A 6 20.84 3.38 3.05
N THR A 7 20.97 2.35 3.88
CA THR A 7 20.74 0.96 3.46
C THR A 7 19.35 0.89 2.87
N GLN A 8 19.27 0.62 1.57
CA GLN A 8 18.04 0.42 0.83
C GLN A 8 17.12 -0.51 1.63
N PHE A 9 15.88 -0.07 1.90
CA PHE A 9 14.93 -0.88 2.65
C PHE A 9 14.80 -2.24 1.96
N ARG A 10 15.05 -3.30 2.73
CA ARG A 10 15.01 -4.69 2.28
C ARG A 10 14.46 -5.55 3.39
N ARG A 11 13.58 -6.48 3.04
CA ARG A 11 13.11 -7.52 3.96
C ARG A 11 12.84 -8.83 3.22
N THR A 12 13.15 -9.94 3.86
CA THR A 12 12.90 -11.27 3.32
C THR A 12 11.43 -11.59 3.33
N LEU A 13 10.98 -12.30 2.29
CA LEU A 13 9.62 -12.80 2.21
C LEU A 13 9.27 -13.66 3.42
N SER A 14 8.20 -13.28 4.11
CA SER A 14 7.60 -14.14 5.12
C SER A 14 6.89 -15.34 4.47
N PRO A 15 6.63 -16.43 5.20
CA PRO A 15 5.83 -17.55 4.70
C PRO A 15 4.45 -17.11 4.18
N THR A 16 3.79 -16.17 4.85
CA THR A 16 2.49 -15.62 4.43
C THR A 16 2.61 -14.87 3.09
N GLU A 17 3.69 -14.12 2.89
CA GLU A 17 3.90 -13.37 1.66
C GLU A 17 4.23 -14.27 0.48
N ARG A 18 4.94 -15.38 0.72
CA ARG A 18 5.13 -16.42 -0.30
C ARG A 18 3.80 -17.02 -0.74
N LEU A 19 2.86 -17.24 0.19
CA LEU A 19 1.50 -17.68 -0.14
C LEU A 19 0.79 -16.62 -0.99
N TYR A 20 0.83 -15.34 -0.61
CA TYR A 20 0.19 -14.26 -1.38
C TYR A 20 0.82 -14.05 -2.75
N LEU A 21 2.11 -14.32 -2.95
CA LEU A 21 2.70 -14.26 -4.29
C LEU A 21 2.04 -15.25 -5.25
N SER A 22 1.66 -16.45 -4.76
CA SER A 22 0.95 -17.43 -5.58
C SER A 22 -0.46 -16.98 -6.00
N THR A 23 -1.10 -16.09 -5.24
CA THR A 23 -2.45 -15.60 -5.56
C THR A 23 -2.46 -14.53 -6.64
N ARG A 24 -1.32 -13.89 -6.97
CA ARG A 24 -1.24 -12.93 -8.09
C ARG A 24 -1.63 -13.51 -9.43
N ASP A 25 -1.37 -14.80 -9.62
CA ASP A 25 -1.69 -15.50 -10.87
C ASP A 25 -3.06 -16.17 -10.84
N VAL A 26 -3.51 -16.59 -9.66
CA VAL A 26 -4.77 -17.34 -9.47
C VAL A 26 -5.98 -16.42 -9.29
N ALA A 27 -5.80 -15.27 -8.64
CA ALA A 27 -6.86 -14.30 -8.32
C ALA A 27 -6.34 -12.85 -8.39
N PRO A 28 -5.88 -12.38 -9.57
CA PRO A 28 -5.46 -10.99 -9.73
C PRO A 28 -6.64 -10.04 -9.44
N PRO A 29 -6.38 -8.85 -8.85
CA PRO A 29 -5.07 -8.29 -8.52
C PRO A 29 -4.50 -8.70 -7.14
N PHE A 30 -5.24 -9.48 -6.35
CA PHE A 30 -4.97 -9.75 -4.92
C PHE A 30 -4.48 -8.50 -4.17
N ALA A 31 -5.22 -7.41 -4.38
CA ALA A 31 -4.88 -6.09 -3.88
C ALA A 31 -5.78 -5.72 -2.69
N ILE A 32 -5.19 -5.01 -1.74
CA ILE A 32 -5.94 -4.22 -0.77
C ILE A 32 -6.12 -2.80 -1.34
N GLY A 33 -7.31 -2.24 -1.15
CA GLY A 33 -7.68 -0.91 -1.64
C GLY A 33 -8.18 -0.01 -0.52
N LEU A 34 -7.81 1.26 -0.55
CA LEU A 34 -8.40 2.32 0.26
C LEU A 34 -8.95 3.40 -0.69
N VAL A 35 -10.25 3.67 -0.59
CA VAL A 35 -10.94 4.67 -1.39
C VAL A 35 -11.16 5.93 -0.55
N VAL A 36 -10.83 7.09 -1.11
CA VAL A 36 -11.08 8.40 -0.52
C VAL A 36 -11.83 9.24 -1.55
N GLU A 37 -13.10 9.54 -1.27
CA GLU A 37 -13.92 10.43 -2.09
C GLU A 37 -13.88 11.86 -1.51
N GLY A 38 -13.71 12.84 -2.41
CA GLY A 38 -13.69 14.26 -2.08
C GLY A 38 -14.35 15.10 -3.16
N ARG A 39 -14.54 16.38 -2.85
CA ARG A 39 -15.07 17.38 -3.80
C ARG A 39 -13.95 18.25 -4.34
N GLY A 40 -14.13 18.73 -5.56
CA GLY A 40 -13.18 19.58 -6.26
C GLY A 40 -12.08 18.79 -6.97
N ASP A 41 -11.07 19.51 -7.42
CA ASP A 41 -10.01 18.99 -8.28
C ASP A 41 -8.67 18.92 -7.56
N ILE A 42 -7.91 17.85 -7.80
CA ILE A 42 -6.52 17.72 -7.38
C ILE A 42 -5.65 17.75 -8.64
N ASP A 43 -4.70 18.69 -8.70
CA ASP A 43 -3.74 18.74 -9.80
C ASP A 43 -2.91 17.45 -9.85
N GLY A 44 -2.84 16.83 -11.03
CA GLY A 44 -2.18 15.55 -11.21
C GLY A 44 -0.68 15.61 -10.92
N ALA A 45 0.00 16.74 -11.17
CA ALA A 45 1.42 16.88 -10.88
C ALA A 45 1.68 17.03 -9.38
N GLN A 46 0.83 17.78 -8.67
CA GLN A 46 0.84 17.86 -7.22
C GLN A 46 0.59 16.50 -6.57
N LEU A 47 -0.37 15.72 -7.08
CA LEU A 47 -0.62 14.36 -6.58
C LEU A 47 0.57 13.43 -6.80
N ARG A 48 1.16 13.42 -8.01
CA ARG A 48 2.37 12.63 -8.29
C ARG A 48 3.53 13.01 -7.37
N HIS A 49 3.70 14.31 -7.10
CA HIS A 49 4.71 14.79 -6.16
C HIS A 49 4.44 14.31 -4.73
N ALA A 50 3.20 14.43 -4.25
CA ALA A 50 2.80 13.97 -2.92
C ALA A 50 3.00 12.46 -2.75
N VAL A 51 2.65 11.67 -3.77
CA VAL A 51 2.89 10.22 -3.81
C VAL A 51 4.37 9.90 -3.73
N ASP A 52 5.24 10.60 -4.47
CA ASP A 52 6.70 10.39 -4.39
C ASP A 52 7.24 10.71 -2.99
N VAL A 53 6.90 11.86 -2.41
CA VAL A 53 7.36 12.28 -1.08
C VAL A 53 6.88 11.31 0.01
N ALA A 54 5.59 10.98 0.05
CA ALA A 54 5.04 10.04 1.03
C ALA A 54 5.66 8.64 0.89
N SER A 55 5.89 8.18 -0.34
CA SER A 55 6.47 6.86 -0.60
C SER A 55 7.96 6.77 -0.24
N ARG A 56 8.67 7.90 -0.22
CA ARG A 56 10.04 7.96 0.37
C ARG A 56 10.03 7.75 1.88
N ALA A 57 9.00 8.27 2.57
CA ALA A 57 8.82 8.10 4.00
C ALA A 57 8.18 6.74 4.38
N CYS A 58 7.47 6.11 3.44
CA CYS A 58 6.85 4.79 3.57
C CYS A 58 7.36 3.83 2.49
N PRO A 59 8.58 3.26 2.63
CA PRO A 59 9.20 2.40 1.61
C PRO A 59 8.37 1.17 1.23
N GLY A 60 7.46 0.74 2.11
CA GLY A 60 6.50 -0.35 1.86
C GLY A 60 5.69 -0.18 0.57
N SER A 61 5.41 1.05 0.14
CA SER A 61 4.68 1.32 -1.11
C SER A 61 5.53 1.14 -2.36
N ARG A 62 6.86 1.11 -2.24
CA ARG A 62 7.83 1.06 -3.35
C ARG A 62 8.49 -0.31 -3.53
N LEU A 63 8.02 -1.31 -2.80
CA LEU A 63 8.64 -2.63 -2.78
C LEU A 63 8.45 -3.35 -4.11
N ILE A 64 9.50 -3.96 -4.62
CA ILE A 64 9.48 -4.92 -5.73
C ILE A 64 10.11 -6.23 -5.29
N LEU A 65 9.72 -7.32 -5.93
CA LEU A 65 10.28 -8.64 -5.64
C LEU A 65 11.64 -8.81 -6.34
N SER A 66 12.67 -9.17 -5.57
CA SER A 66 14.00 -9.51 -6.06
C SER A 66 14.49 -10.81 -5.42
N GLY A 67 14.39 -11.91 -6.15
CA GLY A 67 14.62 -13.25 -5.61
C GLY A 67 13.61 -13.55 -4.50
N ASP A 68 14.11 -13.76 -3.29
CA ASP A 68 13.33 -14.07 -2.08
C ASP A 68 13.10 -12.86 -1.16
N ASP A 69 13.44 -11.66 -1.64
CA ASP A 69 13.38 -10.44 -0.85
C ASP A 69 12.51 -9.37 -1.51
N TRP A 70 11.80 -8.61 -0.67
CA TRP A 70 11.25 -7.32 -1.03
C TRP A 70 12.35 -6.26 -0.93
N ILE A 71 12.54 -5.49 -2.00
CA ILE A 71 13.47 -4.37 -2.04
C ILE A 71 12.74 -3.08 -2.40
N ASP A 72 13.08 -1.99 -1.73
CA ASP A 72 12.62 -0.66 -2.12
C ASP A 72 13.25 -0.27 -3.46
N SER A 73 12.42 -0.18 -4.50
CA SER A 73 12.86 0.17 -5.86
C SER A 73 13.34 1.62 -6.00
N GLY A 74 13.06 2.47 -5.01
CA GLY A 74 13.25 3.92 -5.11
C GLY A 74 12.29 4.61 -6.09
N THR A 75 11.40 3.85 -6.74
CA THR A 75 10.44 4.36 -7.73
C THR A 75 9.10 4.58 -7.05
N ALA A 76 8.54 5.78 -7.20
CA ALA A 76 7.23 6.10 -6.64
C ALA A 76 6.13 5.27 -7.33
N PRO A 77 5.05 4.90 -6.59
CA PRO A 77 3.87 4.29 -7.16
C PRO A 77 3.28 5.13 -8.30
N ASN A 78 2.76 4.47 -9.33
CA ASN A 78 2.15 5.15 -10.46
C ASN A 78 0.87 5.87 -10.04
N VAL A 79 0.59 7.02 -10.66
CA VAL A 79 -0.67 7.75 -10.52
C VAL A 79 -1.37 7.74 -11.87
N GLU A 80 -2.51 7.08 -11.95
CA GLU A 80 -3.27 6.91 -13.20
C GLU A 80 -4.67 7.49 -13.06
N GLU A 81 -5.12 8.22 -14.08
CA GLU A 81 -6.40 8.91 -14.06
C GLU A 81 -7.38 8.25 -15.03
N PHE A 82 -8.62 8.03 -14.57
CA PHE A 82 -9.74 7.53 -15.36
C PHE A 82 -10.96 8.44 -15.21
N PRO A 83 -11.81 8.54 -16.24
CA PRO A 83 -13.12 9.18 -16.09
C PRO A 83 -14.07 8.29 -15.28
N GLY A 84 -14.99 8.91 -14.54
CA GLY A 84 -16.09 8.23 -13.86
C GLY A 84 -16.00 8.29 -12.34
N ARG A 85 -16.74 7.39 -11.68
CA ARG A 85 -16.84 7.22 -10.23
C ARG A 85 -17.00 5.74 -9.90
N ILE A 86 -16.78 5.37 -8.63
CA ILE A 86 -17.07 4.02 -8.16
C ILE A 86 -18.58 3.80 -8.14
N ASP A 87 -19.01 2.65 -8.63
CA ASP A 87 -20.35 2.12 -8.39
C ASP A 87 -20.30 1.22 -7.14
N TRP A 88 -20.77 1.76 -6.02
CA TRP A 88 -20.77 1.08 -4.73
C TRP A 88 -21.70 -0.14 -4.69
N ASP A 89 -22.70 -0.20 -5.57
CA ASP A 89 -23.63 -1.34 -5.66
C ASP A 89 -23.06 -2.46 -6.56
N ALA A 90 -22.01 -2.18 -7.34
CA ALA A 90 -21.44 -3.09 -8.34
C ALA A 90 -19.92 -3.29 -8.23
N LEU A 91 -19.35 -3.16 -7.02
CA LEU A 91 -17.91 -3.26 -6.74
C LEU A 91 -17.24 -4.53 -7.30
N ASP A 92 -17.92 -5.67 -7.24
CA ASP A 92 -17.40 -6.96 -7.72
C ASP A 92 -17.20 -7.00 -9.24
N THR A 93 -17.77 -6.03 -9.96
CA THR A 93 -17.66 -5.92 -11.42
C THR A 93 -16.95 -4.66 -11.87
N ASP A 94 -16.44 -3.84 -10.94
CA ASP A 94 -15.78 -2.57 -11.27
C ASP A 94 -14.46 -2.81 -12.03
N PRO A 95 -14.36 -2.36 -13.30
CA PRO A 95 -13.19 -2.67 -14.12
C PRO A 95 -11.91 -2.00 -13.63
N VAL A 96 -12.01 -0.90 -12.87
CA VAL A 96 -10.85 -0.20 -12.30
C VAL A 96 -10.36 -0.92 -11.05
N LEU A 97 -11.25 -1.39 -10.18
CA LEU A 97 -10.86 -2.10 -8.96
C LEU A 97 -10.29 -3.49 -9.24
N HIS A 98 -10.73 -4.15 -10.30
CA HIS A 98 -10.31 -5.52 -10.66
C HIS A 98 -9.16 -5.59 -11.67
N ARG A 99 -8.70 -4.47 -12.24
CA ARG A 99 -7.52 -4.47 -13.12
C ARG A 99 -6.23 -4.76 -12.33
N ARG A 100 -5.21 -5.31 -12.98
CA ARG A 100 -3.86 -5.48 -12.41
C ARG A 100 -3.26 -4.14 -11.96
N ILE A 101 -2.44 -4.17 -10.93
CA ILE A 101 -1.69 -2.98 -10.48
C ILE A 101 -0.68 -2.58 -11.57
N GLY A 102 -0.73 -1.31 -11.98
CA GLY A 102 0.10 -0.75 -13.06
C GLY A 102 1.36 -0.02 -12.57
N PRO A 103 2.30 0.33 -13.46
CA PRO A 103 2.18 0.24 -14.92
C PRO A 103 2.82 -1.03 -15.51
N GLY A 104 3.39 -1.90 -14.68
CA GLY A 104 4.09 -3.11 -15.14
C GLY A 104 3.99 -4.26 -14.14
N PRO A 105 4.44 -5.47 -14.51
CA PRO A 105 4.22 -6.68 -13.72
C PRO A 105 4.91 -6.69 -12.34
N GLN A 106 5.90 -5.82 -12.15
CA GLN A 106 6.59 -5.66 -10.87
C GLN A 106 5.92 -4.65 -9.94
N ALA A 107 4.98 -3.86 -10.44
CA ALA A 107 4.29 -2.85 -9.64
C ALA A 107 3.50 -3.52 -8.51
N THR A 108 3.61 -2.94 -7.32
CA THR A 108 3.00 -3.47 -6.12
C THR A 108 2.08 -2.47 -5.45
N SER A 109 2.19 -1.18 -5.78
CA SER A 109 1.27 -0.15 -5.33
C SER A 109 1.02 0.85 -6.44
N GLU A 110 -0.13 1.51 -6.39
CA GLU A 110 -0.48 2.64 -7.27
C GLU A 110 -1.53 3.53 -6.60
N VAL A 111 -1.75 4.70 -7.19
CA VAL A 111 -2.89 5.56 -6.90
C VAL A 111 -3.71 5.71 -8.19
N VAL A 112 -4.98 5.36 -8.12
CA VAL A 112 -5.92 5.64 -9.19
C VAL A 112 -6.75 6.87 -8.83
N VAL A 113 -6.96 7.76 -9.80
CA VAL A 113 -7.83 8.92 -9.67
C VAL A 113 -9.03 8.71 -10.59
N LEU A 114 -10.23 8.70 -10.02
CA LEU A 114 -11.47 8.79 -10.82
C LEU A 114 -11.97 10.22 -10.78
N ARG A 115 -12.28 10.79 -11.95
CA ARG A 115 -12.86 12.12 -12.08
C ARG A 115 -14.24 12.04 -12.70
N ASP A 116 -15.26 12.42 -11.94
CA ASP A 116 -16.62 12.55 -12.43
C ASP A 116 -16.90 14.03 -12.76
N ARG A 117 -16.91 14.35 -14.05
CA ARG A 117 -17.13 15.72 -14.54
C ARG A 117 -18.55 16.24 -14.29
N GLU A 118 -19.51 15.36 -13.98
CA GLU A 118 -20.89 15.76 -13.71
C GLU A 118 -21.11 16.14 -12.25
N SER A 119 -20.35 15.56 -11.31
CA SER A 119 -20.59 15.69 -9.88
C SER A 119 -19.54 16.48 -9.09
N ASP A 120 -18.50 17.02 -9.76
CA ASP A 120 -17.34 17.67 -9.13
C ASP A 120 -16.69 16.77 -8.05
N THR A 121 -16.77 15.46 -8.26
CA THR A 121 -16.24 14.45 -7.34
C THR A 121 -14.91 13.94 -7.88
N THR A 122 -13.90 13.94 -7.00
CA THR A 122 -12.61 13.28 -7.23
C THR A 122 -12.48 12.13 -6.25
N THR A 123 -12.24 10.93 -6.77
CA THR A 123 -12.00 9.73 -5.96
C THR A 123 -10.56 9.29 -6.11
N LEU A 124 -9.85 9.21 -4.99
CA LEU A 124 -8.52 8.61 -4.91
C LEU A 124 -8.64 7.17 -4.45
N ILE A 125 -8.04 6.24 -5.17
CA ILE A 125 -8.00 4.82 -4.83
C ILE A 125 -6.54 4.43 -4.68
N PHE A 126 -6.11 4.26 -3.44
CA PHE A 126 -4.81 3.69 -3.13
C PHE A 126 -4.95 2.18 -3.25
N ARG A 127 -4.11 1.54 -4.05
CA ARG A 127 -4.06 0.08 -4.15
C ARG A 127 -2.67 -0.41 -3.84
N ALA A 128 -2.59 -1.50 -3.10
CA ALA A 128 -1.36 -2.21 -2.86
C ALA A 128 -1.59 -3.72 -2.97
N PHE A 129 -0.62 -4.46 -3.49
CA PHE A 129 -0.62 -5.91 -3.43
C PHE A 129 -0.52 -6.33 -1.96
N HIS A 130 -1.41 -7.21 -1.53
CA HIS A 130 -1.54 -7.53 -0.10
C HIS A 130 -0.27 -8.16 0.51
N GLY A 131 0.63 -8.71 -0.30
CA GLY A 131 1.93 -9.22 0.14
C GLY A 131 3.00 -8.16 0.40
N VAL A 132 2.79 -6.89 0.04
CA VAL A 132 3.70 -5.79 0.43
C VAL A 132 3.16 -4.94 1.57
N MET A 133 1.84 -4.89 1.74
CA MET A 133 1.17 -3.98 2.67
C MET A 133 -0.18 -4.54 3.14
N ASP A 134 -0.51 -4.31 4.40
CA ASP A 134 -1.80 -4.61 5.01
C ASP A 134 -2.71 -3.36 5.08
N GLY A 135 -3.86 -3.50 5.75
CA GLY A 135 -4.82 -2.40 5.92
C GLY A 135 -4.25 -1.22 6.73
N GLY A 136 -3.40 -1.50 7.72
CA GLY A 136 -2.74 -0.45 8.50
C GLY A 136 -1.74 0.33 7.67
N GLY A 137 -0.89 -0.38 6.91
CA GLY A 137 0.11 0.21 6.04
C GLY A 137 -0.50 1.10 4.96
N ILE A 138 -1.58 0.66 4.30
CA ILE A 138 -2.21 1.47 3.25
C ILE A 138 -2.86 2.73 3.81
N GLY A 139 -3.45 2.64 5.01
CA GLY A 139 -4.00 3.80 5.71
C GLY A 139 -2.93 4.83 6.08
N LEU A 140 -1.77 4.39 6.59
CA LEU A 140 -0.64 5.28 6.90
C LEU A 140 -0.09 5.95 5.66
N TRP A 141 0.14 5.19 4.59
CA TRP A 141 0.64 5.73 3.32
C TRP A 141 -0.32 6.74 2.70
N ALA A 142 -1.61 6.42 2.63
CA ALA A 142 -2.63 7.34 2.10
C ALA A 142 -2.73 8.62 2.95
N ALA A 143 -2.68 8.50 4.28
CA ALA A 143 -2.71 9.67 5.16
C ALA A 143 -1.50 10.60 4.94
N ASP A 144 -0.32 10.04 4.66
CA ASP A 144 0.88 10.83 4.33
C ASP A 144 0.80 11.48 2.96
N VAL A 145 0.24 10.82 1.95
CA VAL A 145 -0.04 11.46 0.65
C VAL A 145 -0.96 12.67 0.85
N LEU A 146 -2.02 12.51 1.63
CA LEU A 146 -2.94 13.61 1.94
C LEU A 146 -2.30 14.72 2.80
N ARG A 147 -1.33 14.40 3.66
CA ARG A 147 -0.51 15.40 4.39
C ARG A 147 0.31 16.24 3.42
N VAL A 148 1.06 15.60 2.53
CA VAL A 148 1.91 16.30 1.58
C VAL A 148 1.09 17.17 0.63
N LEU A 149 -0.09 16.71 0.21
CA LEU A 149 -1.03 17.53 -0.57
C LEU A 149 -1.48 18.81 0.16
N ARG A 150 -1.51 18.82 1.49
CA ARG A 150 -1.79 20.01 2.31
C ARG A 150 -0.55 20.87 2.59
N GLY A 151 0.64 20.41 2.19
CA GLY A 151 1.92 21.05 2.52
C GLY A 151 2.53 20.63 3.85
N ASP A 152 2.00 19.58 4.49
CA ASP A 152 2.56 19.00 5.71
C ASP A 152 3.66 17.96 5.39
N GLU A 153 4.59 17.74 6.31
CA GLU A 153 5.57 16.65 6.23
C GLU A 153 4.92 15.28 6.47
N PRO A 154 5.36 14.20 5.79
CA PRO A 154 4.88 12.85 6.04
C PRO A 154 5.39 12.32 7.38
N ILE A 155 4.61 11.44 8.03
CA ILE A 155 5.03 10.76 9.27
C ILE A 155 5.97 9.60 8.93
N GLY A 156 5.65 8.85 7.88
CA GLY A 156 6.40 7.70 7.40
C GLY A 156 6.15 6.41 8.18
N ALA A 157 6.66 5.32 7.61
CA ALA A 157 6.75 4.00 8.23
C ALA A 157 8.01 3.27 7.70
N PRO A 158 9.21 3.66 8.15
CA PRO A 158 10.47 3.18 7.57
C PRO A 158 10.95 1.84 8.15
N ASP A 159 10.23 1.23 9.11
CA ASP A 159 10.66 0.02 9.80
C ASP A 159 10.54 -1.23 8.88
N PRO A 160 11.64 -1.97 8.60
CA PRO A 160 11.62 -3.14 7.73
C PRO A 160 11.07 -4.42 8.36
N VAL A 161 10.72 -4.39 9.65
CA VAL A 161 10.26 -5.56 10.38
C VAL A 161 8.91 -6.06 9.85
N ALA A 162 8.92 -7.28 9.32
CA ALA A 162 7.71 -8.00 8.91
C ALA A 162 7.02 -8.68 10.12
N ASP A 163 5.76 -9.10 9.95
CA ASP A 163 4.90 -9.66 11.02
C ASP A 163 5.57 -10.76 11.84
N VAL A 164 6.24 -11.72 11.19
CA VAL A 164 6.91 -12.84 11.86
C VAL A 164 8.07 -12.36 12.71
N GLU A 165 8.83 -11.38 12.22
CA GLU A 165 9.94 -10.79 12.98
C GLU A 165 9.42 -9.93 14.13
N LEU A 166 8.31 -9.22 13.94
CA LEU A 166 7.63 -8.50 15.01
C LEU A 166 7.17 -9.47 16.11
N VAL A 167 6.49 -10.56 15.74
CA VAL A 167 6.06 -11.60 16.69
C VAL A 167 7.25 -12.22 17.40
N ALA A 168 8.34 -12.52 16.70
CA ALA A 168 9.57 -13.03 17.31
C ALA A 168 10.18 -12.02 18.30
N ARG A 169 10.25 -10.73 17.94
CA ARG A 169 10.75 -9.65 18.81
C ARG A 169 9.87 -9.45 20.04
N LEU A 170 8.55 -9.46 19.88
CA LEU A 170 7.60 -9.33 20.98
C LEU A 170 7.68 -10.55 21.92
N SER A 171 7.74 -11.75 21.36
CA SER A 171 7.92 -12.99 22.10
C SER A 171 9.24 -13.00 22.88
N ALA A 172 10.34 -12.55 22.27
CA ALA A 172 11.64 -12.41 22.93
C ALA A 172 11.63 -11.36 24.05
N LYS A 173 10.77 -10.35 23.97
CA LYS A 173 10.55 -9.32 25.01
C LYS A 173 9.49 -9.72 26.05
N GLY A 174 8.92 -10.93 25.97
CA GLY A 174 7.87 -11.40 26.87
C GLY A 174 6.51 -10.71 26.68
N ILE A 175 6.35 -9.92 25.61
CA ILE A 175 5.10 -9.26 25.25
C ILE A 175 4.35 -10.21 24.32
N GLY A 176 3.20 -10.75 24.75
CA GLY A 176 2.36 -11.65 23.92
C GLY A 176 2.42 -13.13 24.28
N THR A 177 3.29 -13.57 25.19
CA THR A 177 3.27 -14.96 25.71
C THR A 177 2.12 -15.22 26.71
N GLN A 178 1.32 -14.20 27.02
CA GLN A 178 0.11 -14.32 27.84
C GLN A 178 -1.21 -14.23 27.03
N GLY A 179 -1.16 -14.35 25.70
CA GLY A 179 -2.37 -14.55 24.91
C GLY A 179 -2.96 -15.94 25.21
N LYS A 180 -3.83 -16.04 26.23
CA LYS A 180 -4.65 -17.25 26.43
C LYS A 180 -5.36 -17.54 25.11
N PRO A 181 -5.29 -18.77 24.56
CA PRO A 181 -6.05 -19.12 23.37
C PRO A 181 -7.51 -18.72 23.54
N THR A 182 -8.08 -18.01 22.56
CA THR A 182 -9.50 -17.70 22.57
C THR A 182 -10.27 -19.02 22.58
N ARG A 183 -11.00 -19.25 23.67
CA ARG A 183 -11.82 -20.45 23.82
C ARG A 183 -12.99 -20.36 22.83
N LEU A 184 -12.87 -21.05 21.72
CA LEU A 184 -14.00 -21.32 20.82
C LEU A 184 -14.95 -22.25 21.57
N LEU A 185 -16.06 -21.71 22.05
CA LEU A 185 -17.17 -22.53 22.52
C LEU A 185 -18.06 -22.84 21.30
N PRO A 186 -18.40 -24.11 21.05
CA PRO A 186 -19.42 -24.43 20.06
C PRO A 186 -20.75 -23.81 20.51
N ASN A 187 -21.49 -23.27 19.55
CA ASN A 187 -22.88 -22.86 19.75
C ASN A 187 -23.77 -24.08 20.00
#